data_AF-A0A496USA0-F1
#
_entry.id   AF-A0A496USA0-F1
#
_cell.length_a   1.000
_cell.length_b   1.000
_cell.length_c   1.000
_cell.angle_alpha   90.00
_cell.angle_beta   90.00
_cell.angle_gamma   90.00
#
_symmetry.space_group_name_H-M   'P 1'
#
loop_
_entity.id
_entity.type
_entity.pdbx_description
1 polymer ?
#
loop_
_entity_poly.entity_id
_entity_poly.type
_entity_poly.pdbx_seq_one_letter_code
_entity_poly.pdbx_strand_id
1 'polypeptide(L)' 'MVTELWRAGGEDDEIFFGNVGRVTVGPANEIYLLDNQLSEIQVYAPDGTHLRTVGREGDGPGEMRRPNDFYLM' A
#
# COMPACT_ATOMS: atom_id res chain seq x y z
N MET A 1 -14.20 -20.22 10.12
CA MET A 1 -14.78 -19.30 9.12
C MET A 1 -13.88 -18.08 9.08
N VAL A 2 -13.59 -17.54 7.90
CA VAL A 2 -12.86 -16.27 7.77
C VAL A 2 -13.90 -15.17 7.61
N THR A 3 -13.74 -14.08 8.36
CA THR A 3 -14.60 -12.90 8.28
C THR A 3 -13.78 -11.75 7.70
N GLU A 4 -14.32 -11.08 6.70
CA GLU A 4 -13.76 -9.84 6.17
C GLU A 4 -13.92 -8.73 7.21
N LEU A 5 -12.82 -8.04 7.54
CA LEU A 5 -12.84 -6.92 8.48
C LEU A 5 -13.16 -5.60 7.78
N TRP A 6 -12.51 -5.37 6.63
CA TRP A 6 -12.68 -4.18 5.81
C TRP A 6 -12.20 -4.46 4.38
N ARG A 7 -12.53 -3.54 3.48
CA ARG A 7 -12.14 -3.54 2.08
C ARG A 7 -11.73 -2.14 1.65
N ALA A 8 -10.72 -2.08 0.79
CA ALA A 8 -10.34 -0.90 0.04
C ALA A 8 -10.23 -1.31 -1.43
N GLY A 9 -10.73 -0.48 -2.32
CA GLY A 9 -10.81 -0.75 -3.76
C GLY A 9 -12.01 -1.60 -4.16
N GLY A 10 -12.32 -1.59 -5.45
CA GLY A 10 -13.47 -2.26 -6.05
C GLY A 10 -13.97 -1.48 -7.26
N GLU A 11 -14.94 -2.03 -8.01
CA GLU A 11 -15.54 -1.32 -9.16
C GLU A 11 -16.25 -0.02 -8.75
N ASP A 12 -16.77 0.04 -7.52
CA ASP A 12 -17.54 1.16 -6.98
C ASP A 12 -16.74 2.01 -5.95
N ASP A 13 -15.44 1.80 -5.81
CA ASP A 13 -14.59 2.52 -4.85
C ASP A 13 -13.78 3.63 -5.54
N GLU A 14 -13.51 4.72 -4.81
CA GLU A 14 -12.64 5.80 -5.27
C GLU A 14 -11.16 5.41 -5.22
N ILE A 15 -10.84 4.36 -4.44
CA ILE A 15 -9.48 3.85 -4.30
C ILE A 15 -9.10 3.01 -5.53
N PHE A 16 -8.08 3.46 -6.25
CA PHE A 16 -7.49 2.74 -7.37
C PHE A 16 -6.18 2.06 -6.96
N PHE A 17 -6.09 0.76 -7.23
CA PHE A 17 -4.84 0.00 -7.17
C PHE A 17 -4.43 -0.39 -8.59
N GLY A 18 -3.17 -0.15 -8.95
CA GLY A 18 -2.53 -0.62 -10.17
C GLY A 18 -2.08 -2.07 -10.01
N ASN A 19 -0.82 -2.27 -9.60
CA ASN A 19 -0.27 -3.60 -9.39
C ASN A 19 0.26 -3.75 -7.97
N VAL A 20 -0.52 -4.40 -7.11
CA VAL A 20 -0.12 -4.71 -5.75
C VAL A 20 0.83 -5.90 -5.73
N GLY A 21 2.13 -5.64 -5.57
CA GLY A 21 3.16 -6.69 -5.59
C GLY A 21 3.58 -7.18 -4.21
N ARG A 22 3.50 -6.34 -3.16
CA ARG A 22 3.89 -6.72 -1.80
C ARG A 22 2.93 -6.16 -0.76
N VAL A 23 2.57 -7.01 0.21
CA VAL A 23 1.83 -6.61 1.41
C VAL A 23 2.58 -7.15 2.63
N THR A 24 2.73 -6.32 3.67
CA THR A 24 3.32 -6.74 4.95
C THR A 24 2.70 -5.98 6.13
N VAL A 25 2.88 -6.50 7.33
CA VAL A 25 2.33 -5.93 8.56
C VAL A 25 3.49 -5.36 9.39
N GLY A 26 3.38 -4.10 9.77
CA GLY A 26 4.35 -3.40 10.62
C GLY A 26 4.19 -3.73 12.11
N PRO A 27 5.13 -3.27 12.94
CA PRO A 27 5.15 -3.57 14.38
C PRO A 27 3.99 -2.96 15.17
N ALA A 28 3.32 -1.92 14.66
CA ALA A 28 2.11 -1.35 15.25
C ALA A 28 0.82 -1.83 14.56
N ASN A 29 0.89 -2.99 13.88
CA ASN A 29 -0.17 -3.61 13.08
C ASN A 29 -0.62 -2.78 11.86
N GLU A 30 0.14 -1.77 11.43
CA GLU A 30 -0.20 -1.10 10.17
C GLU A 30 0.07 -2.03 8.98
N ILE A 31 -0.76 -1.95 7.97
CA ILE A 31 -0.67 -2.75 6.75
C ILE A 31 -0.01 -1.90 5.69
N TYR A 32 1.17 -2.32 5.23
CA TYR A 32 1.94 -1.67 4.17
C TYR A 32 1.71 -2.42 2.87
N LEU A 33 1.30 -1.70 1.84
CA LEU A 33 0.98 -2.21 0.52
C LEU A 33 1.82 -1.47 -0.51
N LEU A 34 2.66 -2.19 -1.24
CA LEU A 34 3.39 -1.64 -2.37
C LEU A 34 2.57 -1.81 -3.64
N ASP A 35 2.26 -0.68 -4.27
CA ASP A 35 1.77 -0.61 -5.62
C ASP A 35 2.93 -0.28 -6.57
N ASN A 36 3.39 -1.32 -7.26
CA ASN A 36 4.56 -1.25 -8.13
C ASN A 36 4.28 -0.39 -9.37
N GLN A 37 3.03 -0.32 -9.81
CA GLN A 37 2.64 0.47 -10.98
C GLN A 37 2.55 1.96 -10.62
N LEU A 38 2.02 2.29 -9.45
CA LEU A 38 1.95 3.67 -8.97
C LEU A 38 3.26 4.17 -8.35
N SER A 39 4.21 3.25 -8.08
CA SER A 39 5.47 3.55 -7.37
C SER A 39 5.21 4.15 -5.97
N GLU A 40 4.20 3.61 -5.29
CA GLU A 40 3.71 4.07 -4.00
C GLU A 40 3.68 2.92 -2.99
N ILE A 41 4.03 3.21 -1.73
CA ILE A 41 3.69 2.35 -0.60
C ILE A 41 2.56 3.03 0.16
N GLN A 42 1.37 2.42 0.14
CA GLN A 42 0.22 2.86 0.91
C GLN A 42 0.21 2.17 2.27
N VAL A 43 -0.09 2.92 3.34
CA VAL A 43 -0.08 2.42 4.72
C VAL A 43 -1.47 2.58 5.31
N TYR A 44 -2.03 1.49 5.82
CA TYR A 44 -3.36 1.42 6.41
C TYR A 44 -3.31 1.02 7.88
N ALA A 45 -4.24 1.52 8.67
CA ALA A 45 -4.51 1.02 10.02
C ALA A 45 -5.17 -0.38 9.95
N PRO A 46 -5.17 -1.15 11.05
CA PRO A 46 -5.83 -2.47 11.10
C PRO A 46 -7.32 -2.46 10.76
N ASP A 47 -7.99 -1.30 10.88
CA ASP A 47 -9.41 -1.11 10.60
C ASP A 47 -9.72 -0.65 9.16
N GLY A 48 -8.68 -0.49 8.32
CA GLY A 48 -8.81 -0.06 6.93
C GLY A 48 -8.67 1.44 6.72
N THR A 49 -8.45 2.23 7.77
CA THR A 49 -8.19 3.67 7.62
C THR A 49 -6.86 3.89 6.90
N HIS A 50 -6.86 4.63 5.79
CA HIS A 50 -5.61 5.06 5.13
C HIS A 50 -4.87 6.05 6.03
N LEU A 51 -3.61 5.75 6.34
CA LEU A 51 -2.77 6.56 7.23
C LEU A 51 -1.86 7.51 6.45
N ARG A 52 -1.20 7.01 5.40
CA ARG A 52 -0.26 7.77 4.57
C ARG A 52 0.16 7.00 3.33
N THR A 53 0.74 7.74 2.38
CA THR A 53 1.43 7.20 1.20
C THR A 53 2.91 7.60 1.25
N VAL A 54 3.79 6.67 0.90
CA VAL A 54 5.25 6.87 0.83
C VAL A 54 5.71 6.69 -0.61
N GLY A 55 6.44 7.67 -1.10
CA GLY A 55 6.96 7.68 -2.47
C GLY A 55 5.95 8.16 -3.51
N ARG A 56 6.46 8.28 -4.72
CA ARG A 56 5.73 8.55 -5.97
C ARG A 56 6.66 8.21 -7.13
N GLU A 57 6.11 8.13 -8.35
CA GLU A 57 6.94 7.93 -9.53
C GLU A 57 7.94 9.09 -9.75
N GLY A 58 9.23 8.76 -9.94
CA GLY A 58 10.26 9.72 -10.33
C GLY A 58 11.69 9.32 -9.95
N ASP A 59 12.63 10.25 -10.12
CA ASP A 59 14.07 10.03 -9.92
C ASP A 59 14.69 10.97 -8.86
N GLY A 60 13.89 11.83 -8.24
CA GLY A 60 14.30 12.73 -7.17
C GLY A 60 14.40 12.04 -5.79
N PRO A 61 14.91 12.75 -4.78
CA PRO A 61 14.96 12.22 -3.40
C PRO A 61 13.57 11.81 -2.90
N GLY A 62 13.43 10.55 -2.51
CA GLY A 62 12.16 9.98 -2.04
C GLY A 62 11.22 9.50 -3.15
N GLU A 63 11.61 9.65 -4.42
CA GLU A 63 10.87 9.10 -5.56
C GLU A 63 11.41 7.72 -5.94
N MET A 64 10.56 6.91 -6.57
CA MET A 64 10.90 5.57 -7.01
C MET A 64 10.35 5.33 -8.41
N ARG A 65 10.93 4.42 -9.19
CA ARG A 65 10.33 3.93 -10.43
C ARG A 65 10.19 2.44 -10.39
N ARG A 66 8.95 1.97 -10.49
CA ARG A 66 8.63 0.53 -10.57
C ARG A 66 9.37 -0.28 -9.50
N PRO A 67 9.27 0.11 -8.21
CA PRO A 67 9.85 -0.68 -7.13
C PRO A 67 9.28 -2.10 -7.18
N ASN A 68 10.04 -3.11 -6.79
CA ASN A 68 9.60 -4.52 -6.81
C ASN A 68 9.29 -5.07 -5.42
N ASP A 69 9.98 -4.60 -4.38
CA ASP A 69 9.84 -5.10 -3.03
C ASP A 69 10.22 -4.03 -1.99
N PHE A 70 9.85 -4.28 -0.73
CA PHE A 70 10.32 -3.55 0.43
C PHE A 70 10.37 -4.46 1.66
N TYR A 71 11.13 -4.06 2.67
CA TYR A 71 11.24 -4.80 3.94
C TYR A 71 11.09 -3.84 5.11
N LEU A 72 10.40 -4.30 6.16
CA LEU A 72 10.29 -3.62 7.45
C LEU A 72 11.16 -4.38 8.44
N MET A 73 11.91 -3.63 9.25
CA MET A 73 12.81 -4.17 10.27
C MET A 73 12.06 -4.62 11.53
#